data_AF-A0A349NF68-F1
#
_entry.id   AF-A0A349NF68-F1
#
_cell.length_a   1.000
_cell.length_b   1.000
_cell.length_c   1.000
_cell.angle_alpha   90.00
_cell.angle_beta   90.00
_cell.angle_gamma   90.00
#
_symmetry.space_group_name_H-M   'P 1'
#
loop_
_entity.id
_entity.type
_entity.pdbx_description
1 polymer ?
#
loop_
_entity_poly.entity_id
_entity_poly.type
_entity_poly.pdbx_seq_one_letter_code
_entity_poly.pdbx_strand_id
1 'polypeptide(L)'
;NKMTPNDYTKEEMKKYNQTRKIILRDVRTAAACVRVSSLRSHSESVWFETERPLSADEIREALKVAPGVTLVDDPQNYVYPMPLESAGKDDVYVGRIRKDLADDNGSTLWLTGDQIRKGAALNAVQIAEYLIKAGNVK
;
A
#
# COMPACT_ATOMS: atom_id res chain seq x y z
N ASN A 1 6.63 4.62 25.49
CA ASN A 1 7.14 3.33 25.00
C ASN A 1 6.95 3.16 23.50
N LYS A 2 7.94 2.56 22.82
CA LYS A 2 7.89 2.21 21.39
C LYS A 2 7.03 0.97 21.11
N MET A 3 6.94 0.09 22.11
CA MET A 3 6.12 -1.13 22.13
C MET A 3 4.81 -0.92 22.91
N THR A 4 3.73 -1.58 22.49
CA THR A 4 2.45 -1.69 23.19
C THR A 4 2.37 -2.97 24.04
N PRO A 5 1.38 -3.13 24.96
CA PRO A 5 1.32 -4.29 25.87
C PRO A 5 1.13 -5.66 25.20
N ASN A 6 0.78 -5.71 23.91
CA ASN A 6 0.58 -6.92 23.12
C ASN A 6 1.78 -7.24 22.20
N ASP A 7 2.96 -6.69 22.50
CA ASP A 7 4.22 -6.89 21.76
C ASP A 7 4.26 -6.37 20.32
N TYR A 8 3.29 -5.52 19.94
CA TYR A 8 3.34 -4.76 18.70
C TYR A 8 3.97 -3.38 18.91
N THR A 9 4.67 -2.88 17.91
CA THR A 9 5.15 -1.51 17.88
C THR A 9 4.00 -0.55 17.64
N LYS A 10 4.19 0.72 18.02
CA LYS A 10 3.24 1.79 17.67
C LYS A 10 2.99 1.91 16.17
N GLU A 11 3.97 1.59 15.33
CA GLU A 11 3.81 1.70 13.87
C GLU A 11 2.92 0.59 13.33
N GLU A 12 3.08 -0.63 13.81
CA GLU A 12 2.21 -1.77 13.45
C GLU A 12 0.78 -1.54 13.97
N MET A 13 0.64 -1.03 15.20
CA MET A 13 -0.67 -0.66 15.73
C MET A 13 -1.32 0.51 14.98
N LYS A 14 -0.55 1.45 14.40
CA LYS A 14 -1.11 2.46 13.49
C LYS A 14 -1.67 1.80 12.23
N LYS A 15 -0.92 0.89 11.59
CA LYS A 15 -1.37 0.18 10.40
C LYS A 15 -2.66 -0.59 10.67
N TYR A 16 -2.76 -1.26 11.83
CA TYR A 16 -3.99 -1.92 12.28
C TYR A 16 -5.17 -0.95 12.41
N ASN A 17 -5.02 0.11 13.20
CA ASN A 17 -6.12 1.02 13.52
C ASN A 17 -6.53 1.90 12.33
N GLN A 18 -5.57 2.40 11.55
CA GLN A 18 -5.83 3.31 10.43
C GLN A 18 -6.50 2.59 9.27
N THR A 19 -6.08 1.36 8.94
CA THR A 19 -6.71 0.57 7.87
C THR A 19 -8.19 0.35 8.14
N ARG A 20 -8.55 -0.05 9.37
CA ARG A 20 -9.95 -0.21 9.79
C ARG A 20 -10.74 1.10 9.69
N LYS A 21 -10.13 2.21 10.08
CA LYS A 21 -10.76 3.54 10.00
C LYS A 21 -10.97 4.02 8.57
N ILE A 22 -10.02 3.78 7.67
CA ILE A 22 -10.05 4.27 6.28
C ILE A 22 -10.98 3.43 5.41
N ILE A 23 -10.93 2.10 5.53
CA ILE A 23 -11.71 1.19 4.67
C ILE A 23 -13.19 1.13 5.10
N LEU A 24 -13.52 1.58 6.32
CA LEU A 24 -14.89 1.57 6.87
C LEU A 24 -15.53 0.16 6.86
N ARG A 25 -14.71 -0.88 6.97
CA ARG A 25 -15.12 -2.28 7.09
C ARG A 25 -14.32 -2.97 8.21
N ASP A 26 -14.82 -4.12 8.66
CA ASP A 26 -14.10 -4.96 9.63
C ASP A 26 -12.98 -5.75 8.95
N VAL A 27 -11.95 -5.03 8.50
CA VAL A 27 -10.76 -5.62 7.90
C VAL A 27 -9.87 -6.17 9.01
N ARG A 28 -9.60 -7.47 8.96
CA ARG A 28 -8.60 -8.12 9.82
C ARG A 28 -7.22 -7.90 9.21
N THR A 29 -6.35 -7.22 9.94
CA THR A 29 -4.98 -6.93 9.47
C THR A 29 -3.98 -7.18 10.59
N ALA A 30 -2.76 -7.55 10.22
CA ALA A 30 -1.59 -7.50 11.08
C ALA A 30 -0.41 -7.00 10.24
N ALA A 31 0.61 -6.46 10.89
CA ALA A 31 1.80 -5.94 10.21
C ALA A 31 3.05 -6.21 11.03
N ALA A 32 4.16 -6.38 10.33
CA ALA A 32 5.51 -6.32 10.90
C ALA A 32 6.24 -5.13 10.27
N CYS A 33 6.70 -4.18 11.08
CA CYS A 33 7.32 -2.95 10.59
C CYS A 33 8.83 -2.95 10.86
N VAL A 34 9.60 -3.23 9.81
CA VAL A 34 11.07 -3.32 9.88
C VAL A 34 11.71 -2.14 9.18
N ARG A 35 12.75 -1.56 9.80
CA ARG A 35 13.60 -0.56 9.15
C ARG A 35 14.73 -1.28 8.41
N VAL A 36 14.87 -0.96 7.12
CA VAL A 36 15.98 -1.41 6.27
C VAL A 36 16.78 -0.22 5.75
N SER A 37 17.95 -0.47 5.17
CA SER A 37 18.85 0.55 4.60
C SER A 37 18.33 1.13 3.28
N SER A 38 17.16 1.76 3.32
CA SER A 38 16.63 2.57 2.22
C SER A 38 16.49 4.01 2.70
N LEU A 39 17.15 4.94 2.01
CA LEU A 39 17.10 6.36 2.35
C LEU A 39 15.70 6.95 2.13
N ARG A 40 15.03 6.50 1.05
CA ARG A 40 13.74 7.01 0.60
C ARG A 40 12.93 5.89 -0.04
N SER A 41 11.63 6.10 -0.06
CA SER A 41 10.57 5.12 -0.32
C SER A 41 10.43 4.08 0.79
N HIS A 42 9.18 3.70 1.03
CA HIS A 42 8.83 2.51 1.80
C HIS A 42 8.44 1.39 0.85
N SER A 43 8.49 0.17 1.35
CA SER A 43 8.11 -1.01 0.59
C SER A 43 7.37 -1.98 1.48
N GLU A 44 6.34 -2.58 0.91
CA GLU A 44 5.46 -3.48 1.65
C GLU A 44 5.24 -4.73 0.81
N SER A 45 5.51 -5.88 1.43
CA SER A 45 5.03 -7.17 0.93
C SER A 45 3.67 -7.41 1.58
N VAL A 46 2.63 -7.49 0.77
CA VAL A 46 1.25 -7.53 1.25
C VAL A 46 0.62 -8.85 0.86
N TRP A 47 0.09 -9.55 1.85
CA TRP A 47 -0.84 -10.65 1.69
C TRP A 47 -2.25 -10.14 1.98
N PHE A 48 -3.20 -10.52 1.13
CA PHE A 48 -4.59 -10.17 1.32
C PHE A 48 -5.50 -11.31 0.84
N GLU A 49 -6.66 -11.41 1.48
CA GLU A 49 -7.73 -12.32 1.12
C GLU A 49 -8.95 -11.52 0.64
N THR A 50 -9.73 -12.10 -0.25
CA THR A 50 -10.96 -11.49 -0.78
C THR A 50 -12.17 -12.40 -0.58
N GLU A 51 -13.38 -11.86 -0.71
CA GLU A 51 -14.64 -12.62 -0.48
C GLU A 51 -14.85 -13.76 -1.49
N ARG A 52 -14.15 -13.72 -2.62
CA ARG A 52 -14.14 -14.75 -3.66
C ARG A 52 -12.72 -14.88 -4.24
N PRO A 53 -12.36 -15.99 -4.89
CA PRO A 53 -11.09 -16.08 -5.59
C PRO A 53 -10.97 -15.00 -6.68
N LEU A 54 -9.80 -14.36 -6.75
CA LEU A 54 -9.42 -13.44 -7.83
C LEU A 54 -8.24 -13.99 -8.61
N SER A 55 -8.29 -13.91 -9.94
CA SER A 55 -7.11 -14.12 -10.77
C SER A 55 -6.12 -12.97 -10.63
N ALA A 56 -4.84 -13.25 -10.90
CA ALA A 56 -3.82 -12.19 -10.90
C ALA A 56 -4.13 -11.11 -11.96
N ASP A 57 -4.76 -11.48 -13.08
CA ASP A 57 -5.13 -10.54 -14.13
C ASP A 57 -6.29 -9.63 -13.70
N GLU A 58 -7.31 -10.15 -13.01
CA GLU A 58 -8.36 -9.30 -12.42
C GLU A 58 -7.77 -8.25 -11.47
N ILE A 59 -6.79 -8.64 -10.65
CA ILE A 59 -6.10 -7.71 -9.73
C ILE A 59 -5.31 -6.67 -10.51
N ARG A 60 -4.57 -7.07 -11.57
CA ARG A 60 -3.85 -6.14 -12.45
C ARG A 60 -4.79 -5.13 -13.10
N GLU A 61 -5.90 -5.58 -13.68
CA GLU A 61 -6.87 -4.69 -14.33
C GLU A 61 -7.47 -3.68 -13.34
N ALA A 62 -7.81 -4.12 -12.12
CA ALA A 62 -8.29 -3.21 -11.09
C ALA A 62 -7.25 -2.16 -10.70
N LEU A 63 -5.97 -2.55 -10.57
CA LEU A 63 -4.88 -1.64 -10.19
C LEU A 63 -4.46 -0.70 -11.32
N LYS A 64 -4.55 -1.12 -12.59
CA LYS A 64 -4.23 -0.27 -13.75
C LYS A 64 -5.07 1.01 -13.81
N VAL A 65 -6.32 0.95 -13.35
CA VAL A 65 -7.24 2.09 -13.36
C VAL A 65 -7.33 2.82 -12.02
N ALA A 66 -6.63 2.34 -10.98
CA ALA A 66 -6.66 2.93 -9.65
C ALA A 66 -5.88 4.27 -9.64
N PRO A 67 -6.51 5.40 -9.24
CA PRO A 67 -5.83 6.69 -9.24
C PRO A 67 -4.62 6.72 -8.29
N GLY A 68 -3.47 7.22 -8.79
CA GLY A 68 -2.22 7.31 -8.03
C GLY A 68 -1.49 5.97 -7.85
N VAL A 69 -1.89 4.95 -8.62
CA VAL A 69 -1.20 3.66 -8.69
C VAL A 69 -0.59 3.51 -10.08
N THR A 70 0.69 3.15 -10.13
CA THR A 70 1.37 2.74 -11.37
C THR A 70 1.68 1.24 -11.29
N LEU A 71 1.17 0.45 -12.24
CA LEU A 71 1.46 -0.99 -12.33
C LEU A 71 2.84 -1.22 -12.98
N VAL A 72 3.72 -1.91 -12.27
CA VAL A 72 5.03 -2.38 -12.76
C VAL A 72 5.09 -3.89 -12.48
N ASP A 73 4.53 -4.70 -13.37
CA ASP A 73 4.38 -6.14 -13.11
C ASP A 73 4.60 -6.97 -14.37
N ASP A 74 5.86 -7.34 -14.61
CA ASP A 74 6.24 -8.35 -15.61
C ASP A 74 7.28 -9.29 -14.98
N PRO A 75 6.82 -10.28 -14.19
CA PRO A 75 7.70 -11.13 -13.40
C PRO A 75 8.59 -12.05 -14.24
N GLN A 76 8.17 -12.39 -15.48
CA GLN A 76 8.98 -13.24 -16.36
C GLN A 76 10.22 -12.49 -16.89
N ASN A 77 10.16 -11.16 -16.95
CA ASN A 77 11.27 -10.30 -17.31
C ASN A 77 11.90 -9.57 -16.11
N TYR A 78 11.63 -10.02 -14.88
CA TYR A 78 12.13 -9.42 -13.63
C TYR A 78 11.80 -7.93 -13.46
N VAL A 79 10.65 -7.50 -13.98
CA VAL A 79 10.16 -6.13 -13.84
C VAL A 79 9.18 -6.06 -12.66
N TYR A 80 9.56 -5.32 -11.63
CA TYR A 80 8.77 -5.09 -10.42
C TYR A 80 9.16 -3.77 -9.74
N PRO A 81 8.30 -3.20 -8.88
CA PRO A 81 8.58 -1.92 -8.23
C PRO A 81 9.87 -1.94 -7.41
N MET A 82 10.75 -0.98 -7.65
CA MET A 82 11.97 -0.78 -6.87
C MET A 82 11.91 0.50 -6.04
N PRO A 83 12.35 0.50 -4.77
CA PRO A 83 12.28 1.68 -3.90
C PRO A 83 13.06 2.87 -4.44
N LEU A 84 14.17 2.59 -5.13
CA LEU A 84 15.01 3.57 -5.81
C LEU A 84 14.26 4.29 -6.93
N GLU A 85 13.39 3.59 -7.65
CA GLU A 85 12.64 4.12 -8.79
C GLU A 85 11.41 4.92 -8.36
N SER A 86 10.77 4.53 -7.26
CA SER A 86 9.64 5.27 -6.69
C SER A 86 10.05 6.53 -5.92
N ALA A 87 11.34 6.69 -5.61
CA ALA A 87 11.82 7.85 -4.87
C ALA A 87 11.64 9.15 -5.67
N GLY A 88 11.03 10.16 -5.04
CA GLY A 88 10.75 11.44 -5.67
C GLY A 88 9.56 11.43 -6.63
N LYS A 89 8.83 10.31 -6.74
CA LYS A 89 7.62 10.16 -7.55
C LYS A 89 6.36 10.30 -6.68
N ASP A 90 5.26 10.64 -7.33
CA ASP A 90 3.98 10.90 -6.67
C ASP A 90 3.11 9.65 -6.53
N ASP A 91 3.29 8.68 -7.43
CA ASP A 91 2.52 7.44 -7.46
C ASP A 91 3.07 6.37 -6.50
N VAL A 92 2.18 5.45 -6.13
CA VAL A 92 2.55 4.16 -5.52
C VAL A 92 2.72 3.14 -6.64
N TYR A 93 3.85 2.46 -6.67
CA TYR A 93 4.19 1.47 -7.67
C TYR A 93 3.85 0.08 -7.14
N VAL A 94 3.11 -0.71 -7.90
CA VAL A 94 2.62 -2.04 -7.47
C VAL A 94 3.00 -3.10 -8.50
N GLY A 95 3.38 -4.28 -8.01
CA GLY A 95 3.70 -5.43 -8.85
C GLY A 95 3.90 -6.69 -8.03
N ARG A 96 4.57 -7.70 -8.60
CA ARG A 96 4.71 -9.05 -8.03
C ARG A 96 3.34 -9.67 -7.67
N ILE A 97 2.32 -9.35 -8.46
CA ILE A 97 0.94 -9.78 -8.20
C ILE A 97 0.81 -11.26 -8.55
N ARG A 98 0.39 -12.06 -7.57
CA ARG A 98 0.21 -13.51 -7.74
C ARG A 98 -0.77 -14.05 -6.73
N LYS A 99 -1.44 -15.16 -7.08
CA LYS A 99 -2.23 -15.93 -6.13
C LYS A 99 -1.36 -16.46 -5.00
N ASP A 100 -1.96 -16.56 -3.82
CA ASP A 100 -1.38 -17.33 -2.73
C ASP A 100 -1.40 -18.83 -3.07
N LEU A 101 -0.45 -19.60 -2.54
CA LEU A 101 -0.34 -21.04 -2.80
C LEU A 101 -1.06 -21.89 -1.74
N ALA A 102 -1.43 -21.28 -0.62
CA ALA A 102 -2.02 -21.93 0.54
C ALA A 102 -3.51 -21.57 0.75
N ASP A 103 -4.01 -20.49 0.14
CA ASP A 103 -5.41 -20.06 0.23
C ASP A 103 -5.98 -19.66 -1.14
N ASP A 104 -7.12 -20.25 -1.53
CA ASP A 104 -7.78 -20.00 -2.82
C ASP A 104 -8.27 -18.56 -3.01
N ASN A 105 -8.61 -17.89 -1.92
CA ASN A 105 -9.02 -16.49 -1.85
C ASN A 105 -7.84 -15.54 -1.57
N GLY A 106 -6.66 -16.11 -1.29
CA GLY A 106 -5.44 -15.40 -0.98
C GLY A 106 -4.72 -14.89 -2.23
N SER A 107 -4.10 -13.73 -2.11
CA SER A 107 -3.21 -13.15 -3.10
C SER A 107 -2.13 -12.32 -2.45
N THR A 108 -1.05 -12.10 -3.18
CA THR A 108 0.11 -11.35 -2.71
C THR A 108 0.53 -10.31 -3.73
N LEU A 109 1.03 -9.18 -3.24
CA LEU A 109 1.65 -8.14 -4.06
C LEU A 109 2.82 -7.50 -3.33
N TRP A 110 3.61 -6.77 -4.10
CA TRP A 110 4.69 -5.90 -3.63
C TRP A 110 4.38 -4.48 -4.05
N LEU A 111 4.59 -3.53 -3.15
CA LEU A 111 4.46 -2.11 -3.47
C LEU A 111 5.64 -1.28 -2.94
N THR A 112 5.91 -0.18 -3.64
CA THR A 112 6.85 0.85 -3.19
C THR A 112 6.28 2.25 -3.41
N GLY A 113 6.59 3.18 -2.52
CA GLY A 113 6.13 4.56 -2.64
C GLY A 113 6.95 5.52 -1.79
N ASP A 114 7.11 6.75 -2.27
CA ASP A 114 7.85 7.79 -1.57
C ASP A 114 7.13 8.19 -0.27
N GLN A 115 7.77 7.92 0.87
CA GLN A 115 7.19 8.15 2.20
C GLN A 115 7.06 9.64 2.54
N ILE A 116 7.85 10.52 1.91
CA ILE A 116 7.80 11.97 2.15
C ILE A 116 6.78 12.64 1.22
N ARG A 117 6.59 12.10 0.00
CA ARG A 117 5.55 12.56 -0.93
C ARG A 117 4.21 11.91 -0.61
N LYS A 118 3.87 10.80 -1.28
CA LYS A 118 2.55 10.17 -1.13
C LYS A 118 2.28 9.68 0.29
N GLY A 119 3.33 9.30 1.03
CA GLY A 119 3.21 8.95 2.44
C GLY A 119 2.97 10.12 3.40
N ALA A 120 3.18 11.37 2.97
CA ALA A 120 3.05 12.56 3.83
C ALA A 120 2.62 13.83 3.07
N ALA A 121 3.57 14.57 2.49
CA ALA A 121 3.36 15.94 2.01
C ALA A 121 2.36 16.02 0.84
N LEU A 122 2.51 15.15 -0.17
CA LEU A 122 1.61 15.15 -1.32
C LEU A 122 0.18 14.78 -0.87
N ASN A 123 0.05 13.79 0.02
CA ASN A 123 -1.26 13.40 0.50
C ASN A 123 -1.96 14.53 1.27
N ALA A 124 -1.22 15.31 2.06
CA ALA A 124 -1.75 16.50 2.73
C ALA A 124 -2.21 17.58 1.73
N VAL A 125 -1.41 17.85 0.69
CA VAL A 125 -1.76 18.79 -0.38
C VAL A 125 -3.01 18.32 -1.14
N GLN A 126 -3.09 17.04 -1.52
CA GLN A 126 -4.25 16.47 -2.22
C GLN A 126 -5.54 16.56 -1.37
N ILE A 127 -5.44 16.39 -0.05
CA ILE A 127 -6.57 16.62 0.86
C ILE A 127 -7.00 18.09 0.83
N ALA A 128 -6.06 19.04 0.87
CA ALA A 128 -6.37 20.47 0.80
C ALA A 128 -7.01 20.85 -0.55
N GLU A 129 -6.46 20.36 -1.67
CA GLU A 129 -7.02 20.55 -3.00
C GLU A 129 -8.45 20.00 -3.10
N TYR A 130 -8.70 18.82 -2.52
CA TYR A 130 -10.03 18.25 -2.43
C TYR A 130 -10.98 19.14 -1.62
N LEU A 131 -10.57 19.61 -0.45
CA LEU A 131 -11.40 20.49 0.40
C LEU A 131 -11.75 21.80 -0.30
N ILE A 132 -10.81 22.40 -1.04
CA ILE A 132 -11.06 23.60 -1.85
C ILE A 132 -12.08 23.29 -2.94
N LYS A 133 -11.87 22.22 -3.71
CA LYS A 133 -12.78 21.78 -4.78
C LYS A 133 -14.19 21.49 -4.25
N ALA A 134 -14.29 20.94 -3.04
CA ALA A 134 -15.55 20.63 -2.38
C ALA A 134 -16.22 21.83 -1.69
N GLY A 135 -15.60 23.02 -1.69
CA GLY A 135 -16.13 24.21 -1.00
C GLY A 135 -16.09 24.12 0.54
N ASN A 136 -15.21 23.28 1.09
CA ASN A 136 -15.09 23.02 2.53
C ASN A 136 -13.99 23.84 3.21
N VAL A 137 -13.36 24.77 2.49
CA VAL A 137 -12.43 25.75 3.05
C VAL A 137 -13.19 27.05 3.28
N LYS A 138 -13.16 27.55 4.52
CA LYS A 138 -13.77 28.82 4.93
C LYS A 138 -12.72 29.91 5.06
#